data_AF-A0A093XTW6-F1
#
_entry.id   AF-A0A093XTW6-F1
#
_cell.length_a   1.000
_cell.length_b   1.000
_cell.length_c   1.000
_cell.angle_alpha   90.00
_cell.angle_beta   90.00
_cell.angle_gamma   90.00
#
_symmetry.space_group_name_H-M   'P 1'
#
loop_
_entity.id
_entity.type
_entity.pdbx_description
1 polymer ?
#
loop_
_entity_poly.entity_id
_entity_poly.type
_entity_poly.pdbx_seq_one_letter_code
_entity_poly.pdbx_strand_id
1 'polypeptide(L)'
;SKAGGAGGGATGAGVKTVKGTSESGVAAAAGSGAESGLPTTADDGTLTMTFHQVNQDGAGPLTAAVDGTSGGTDPAAFQSAQVVTNVPGAIAGLSTATSTDFPVKIQMPAGMVCSATVAGVNNVCVAKLQNSALAGPFGGSVAFTQSSAAKKRAVEFNFRARRFARALRD
;
A
#
# COMPACT_ATOMS: atom_id res chain seq x y z
N SER A 1 10.15 -20.55 -12.16
CA SER A 1 8.91 -19.94 -12.68
C SER A 1 8.21 -19.20 -11.54
N LYS A 2 8.48 -17.91 -11.32
CA LYS A 2 7.78 -17.10 -10.33
C LYS A 2 6.86 -16.15 -11.10
N ALA A 3 5.57 -16.49 -11.12
CA ALA A 3 4.54 -15.61 -11.65
C ALA A 3 4.47 -14.37 -10.75
N GLY A 4 4.93 -13.22 -11.26
CA GLY A 4 4.62 -11.93 -10.68
C GLY A 4 3.11 -11.72 -10.76
N GLY A 5 2.48 -11.47 -9.61
CA GLY A 5 1.04 -11.27 -9.53
C GLY A 5 0.62 -10.09 -10.40
N ALA A 6 -0.16 -10.37 -11.43
CA ALA A 6 -0.83 -9.35 -12.23
C ALA A 6 -1.78 -8.53 -11.33
N GLY A 7 -1.72 -7.20 -11.44
CA GLY A 7 -2.46 -6.22 -10.63
C GLY A 7 -3.98 -6.17 -10.90
N GLY A 8 -4.67 -7.31 -10.78
CA GLY A 8 -6.11 -7.48 -11.03
C GLY A 8 -7.01 -7.14 -9.85
N GLY A 9 -6.95 -5.91 -9.34
CA GLY A 9 -7.95 -5.37 -8.40
C GLY A 9 -9.08 -4.66 -9.14
N ALA A 10 -10.24 -4.50 -8.50
CA ALA A 10 -11.34 -3.68 -9.05
C ALA A 10 -10.84 -2.24 -9.24
N THR A 11 -11.22 -1.56 -10.32
CA THR A 11 -10.79 -0.16 -10.52
C THR A 11 -11.65 0.80 -9.71
N GLY A 12 -11.00 1.70 -8.97
CA GLY A 12 -11.68 2.76 -8.22
C GLY A 12 -12.23 3.84 -9.18
N ALA A 13 -13.45 4.31 -8.94
CA ALA A 13 -13.96 5.49 -9.63
C ALA A 13 -13.18 6.73 -9.16
N GLY A 14 -12.61 7.48 -10.11
CA GLY A 14 -11.82 8.67 -9.80
C GLY A 14 -12.70 9.91 -9.62
N VAL A 15 -12.28 10.82 -8.74
CA VAL A 15 -12.89 12.13 -8.54
C VAL A 15 -11.97 13.19 -9.13
N LYS A 16 -12.48 13.99 -10.07
CA LYS A 16 -11.69 15.05 -10.71
C LYS A 16 -11.44 16.21 -9.75
N THR A 17 -10.19 16.62 -9.66
CA THR A 17 -9.81 17.83 -8.95
C THR A 17 -10.28 19.05 -9.75
N VAL A 18 -10.82 20.06 -9.07
CA VAL A 18 -11.34 21.27 -9.71
C VAL A 18 -10.19 22.01 -10.39
N LYS A 19 -10.41 22.45 -11.64
CA LYS A 19 -9.40 23.19 -12.41
C LYS A 19 -8.97 24.46 -11.66
N GLY A 20 -7.67 24.68 -11.55
CA GLY A 20 -7.10 25.82 -10.84
C GLY A 20 -6.82 25.58 -9.35
N THR A 21 -7.14 24.39 -8.83
CA THR A 21 -6.68 23.97 -7.50
C THR A 21 -5.16 23.91 -7.47
N SER A 22 -4.55 24.47 -6.42
CA SER A 22 -3.11 24.35 -6.18
C SER A 22 -2.80 23.02 -5.51
N GLU A 23 -1.83 22.27 -6.06
CA GLU A 23 -1.36 21.00 -5.53
C GLU A 23 -0.64 21.20 -4.19
N SER A 24 -1.40 21.14 -3.10
CA SER A 24 -0.93 21.41 -1.73
C SER A 24 -1.04 20.21 -0.80
N GLY A 25 -1.43 19.03 -1.31
CA GLY A 25 -1.71 17.83 -0.51
C GLY A 25 -0.55 17.38 0.39
N VAL A 26 0.69 17.45 -0.09
CA VAL A 26 1.87 17.11 0.71
C VAL A 26 2.07 18.10 1.86
N ALA A 27 1.92 19.40 1.59
CA ALA A 27 2.03 20.44 2.60
C ALA A 27 0.89 20.35 3.64
N ALA A 28 -0.32 20.04 3.19
CA ALA A 28 -1.48 19.86 4.05
C ALA A 28 -1.39 18.61 4.95
N ALA A 29 -0.74 17.54 4.48
CA ALA A 29 -0.55 16.32 5.26
C ALA A 29 0.66 16.39 6.21
N ALA A 30 1.58 17.33 6.01
CA ALA A 30 2.76 17.48 6.84
C ALA A 30 2.37 17.74 8.31
N GLY A 31 2.98 17.02 9.25
CA GLY A 31 2.73 17.17 10.69
C GLY A 31 1.48 16.47 11.22
N SER A 32 0.51 16.12 10.37
CA SER A 32 -0.75 15.45 10.79
C SER A 32 -0.55 14.19 11.63
N GLY A 33 0.50 13.43 11.36
CA GLY A 33 0.87 12.23 12.12
C GLY A 33 1.32 12.50 13.56
N ALA A 34 1.84 13.70 13.86
CA ALA A 34 2.19 14.10 15.22
C ALA A 34 0.94 14.45 16.05
N GLU A 35 -0.13 14.91 15.39
CA GLU A 35 -1.37 15.34 16.05
C GLU A 35 -2.37 14.18 16.21
N SER A 36 -2.58 13.41 15.13
CA SER A 36 -3.63 12.39 15.04
C SER A 36 -3.12 10.95 14.99
N GLY A 37 -1.80 10.77 14.97
CA GLY A 37 -1.15 9.47 14.76
C GLY A 37 -1.07 9.09 13.27
N LEU A 38 -0.36 8.01 12.98
CA LEU A 38 -0.29 7.47 11.63
C LEU A 38 -1.62 6.82 11.22
N PRO A 39 -1.96 6.82 9.91
CA PRO A 39 -3.08 6.04 9.39
C PRO A 39 -3.03 4.60 9.90
N THR A 40 -4.19 4.03 10.23
CA THR A 40 -4.29 2.65 10.73
C THR A 40 -5.06 1.79 9.73
N THR A 41 -4.66 0.53 9.53
CA THR A 41 -5.44 -0.39 8.68
C THR A 41 -6.85 -0.60 9.22
N ALA A 42 -7.78 -0.96 8.34
CA ALA A 42 -9.04 -1.55 8.75
C ALA A 42 -8.80 -2.85 9.54
N ASP A 43 -9.84 -3.30 10.25
CA ASP A 43 -9.72 -4.48 11.09
C ASP A 43 -9.32 -5.71 10.30
N ASP A 44 -9.73 -5.85 9.04
CA ASP A 44 -9.38 -6.93 8.09
C ASP A 44 -7.93 -6.86 7.55
N GLY A 45 -7.19 -5.79 7.84
CA GLY A 45 -5.83 -5.56 7.34
C GLY A 45 -5.78 -4.85 5.99
N THR A 46 -6.91 -4.33 5.50
CA THR A 46 -6.96 -3.47 4.33
C THR A 46 -6.45 -2.07 4.67
N LEU A 47 -5.55 -1.54 3.86
CA LEU A 47 -5.12 -0.14 3.89
C LEU A 47 -5.79 0.61 2.73
N THR A 48 -6.51 1.69 3.04
CA THR A 48 -7.13 2.58 2.04
C THR A 48 -6.30 3.85 1.90
N MET A 49 -6.04 4.26 0.66
CA MET A 49 -5.24 5.43 0.31
C MET A 49 -5.91 6.18 -0.84
N THR A 50 -5.56 7.45 -0.97
CA THR A 50 -5.89 8.25 -2.15
C THR A 50 -4.64 8.35 -3.03
N PHE A 51 -4.76 7.95 -4.29
CA PHE A 51 -3.74 8.17 -5.30
C PHE A 51 -4.14 9.36 -6.16
N HIS A 52 -3.42 10.46 -6.01
CA HIS A 52 -3.63 11.67 -6.79
C HIS A 52 -2.81 11.61 -8.08
N GLN A 53 -3.47 11.42 -9.22
CA GLN A 53 -2.83 11.40 -10.53
C GLN A 53 -2.78 12.81 -11.12
N VAL A 54 -1.58 13.38 -11.24
CA VAL A 54 -1.37 14.75 -11.74
C VAL A 54 -1.38 14.86 -13.27
N ASN A 55 -0.78 13.91 -13.98
CA ASN A 55 -0.63 13.94 -15.44
C ASN A 55 -0.91 12.57 -16.07
N GLN A 56 -0.73 12.44 -17.39
CA GLN A 56 -1.07 11.22 -18.13
C GLN A 56 -0.08 10.06 -17.90
N ASP A 57 1.12 10.37 -17.42
CA ASP A 57 2.15 9.40 -17.08
C ASP A 57 2.01 9.02 -15.59
N GLY A 58 2.44 7.83 -15.20
CA GLY A 58 2.35 7.42 -13.80
C GLY A 58 1.00 6.86 -13.35
N ALA A 59 0.05 6.61 -14.26
CA ALA A 59 -1.21 5.97 -13.94
C ALA A 59 -1.04 4.47 -13.62
N GLY A 60 -2.13 3.82 -13.21
CA GLY A 60 -2.12 2.38 -12.91
C GLY A 60 -1.97 1.49 -14.16
N PRO A 61 -2.04 0.16 -14.00
CA PRO A 61 -2.26 -0.53 -12.72
C PRO A 61 -1.05 -0.44 -11.80
N LEU A 62 -1.31 -0.22 -10.52
CA LEU A 62 -0.29 -0.22 -9.47
C LEU A 62 0.00 -1.64 -9.01
N THR A 63 1.24 -1.86 -8.59
CA THR A 63 1.69 -2.98 -7.75
C THR A 63 1.98 -2.47 -6.35
N ALA A 64 1.84 -3.32 -5.34
CA ALA A 64 2.07 -2.95 -3.96
C ALA A 64 3.01 -3.93 -3.25
N ALA A 65 3.78 -3.40 -2.30
CA ALA A 65 4.56 -4.18 -1.35
C ALA A 65 4.50 -3.52 0.02
N VAL A 66 4.64 -4.31 1.09
CA VAL A 66 4.63 -3.84 2.47
C VAL A 66 5.87 -4.36 3.18
N ASP A 67 6.55 -3.48 3.90
CA ASP A 67 7.57 -3.83 4.89
C ASP A 67 6.97 -3.73 6.30
N GLY A 68 7.05 -4.83 7.04
CA GLY A 68 6.59 -4.89 8.43
C GLY A 68 7.66 -4.64 9.49
N THR A 69 8.93 -4.47 9.11
CA THR A 69 10.08 -4.63 10.02
C THR A 69 11.08 -3.49 10.00
N SER A 70 11.52 -3.04 8.82
CA SER A 70 12.68 -2.13 8.70
C SER A 70 12.32 -0.64 8.75
N GLY A 71 11.03 -0.32 8.76
CA GLY A 71 10.56 1.06 8.62
C GLY A 71 10.79 1.62 7.21
N GLY A 72 10.81 0.75 6.20
CA GLY A 72 11.04 1.11 4.80
C GLY A 72 12.50 1.34 4.42
N THR A 73 13.45 0.99 5.29
CA THR A 73 14.89 1.24 5.07
C THR A 73 15.63 0.06 4.41
N ASP A 74 15.06 -1.15 4.49
CA ASP A 74 15.58 -2.35 3.84
C ASP A 74 14.65 -2.79 2.69
N PRO A 75 15.09 -2.68 1.42
CA PRO A 75 14.35 -3.18 0.27
C PRO A 75 14.00 -4.67 0.34
N ALA A 76 14.80 -5.50 1.01
CA ALA A 76 14.57 -6.94 1.13
C ALA A 76 13.43 -7.28 2.11
N ALA A 77 13.05 -6.34 2.98
CA ALA A 77 11.96 -6.52 3.93
C ALA A 77 10.56 -6.35 3.30
N PHE A 78 10.48 -5.78 2.10
CA PHE A 78 9.23 -5.60 1.38
C PHE A 78 8.70 -6.91 0.81
N GLN A 79 7.46 -7.25 1.16
CA GLN A 79 6.74 -8.40 0.62
C GLN A 79 5.57 -7.93 -0.24
N SER A 80 5.32 -8.62 -1.36
CA SER A 80 4.23 -8.27 -2.27
C SER A 80 2.88 -8.28 -1.55
N ALA A 81 2.10 -7.24 -1.78
CA ALA A 81 0.75 -7.06 -1.25
C ALA A 81 -0.26 -7.03 -2.39
N GLN A 82 -1.46 -7.54 -2.14
CA GLN A 82 -2.51 -7.52 -3.15
C GLN A 82 -3.10 -6.11 -3.25
N VAL A 83 -3.23 -5.60 -4.47
CA VAL A 83 -4.02 -4.38 -4.74
C VAL A 83 -5.48 -4.80 -4.93
N VAL A 84 -6.33 -4.47 -3.97
CA VAL A 84 -7.76 -4.81 -3.93
C VAL A 84 -8.58 -3.84 -4.78
N THR A 85 -8.28 -2.55 -4.66
CA THR A 85 -8.84 -1.49 -5.51
C THR A 85 -7.69 -0.75 -6.17
N ASN A 86 -7.66 -0.72 -7.50
CA ASN A 86 -6.56 -0.20 -8.29
C ASN A 86 -6.92 1.08 -9.04
N VAL A 87 -5.90 1.78 -9.51
CA VAL A 87 -6.02 2.95 -10.39
C VAL A 87 -6.17 2.47 -11.84
N PRO A 88 -7.15 2.98 -12.61
CA PRO A 88 -7.23 2.70 -14.04
C PRO A 88 -5.98 3.18 -14.79
N GLY A 89 -5.55 2.40 -15.78
CA GLY A 89 -4.52 2.83 -16.75
C GLY A 89 -4.22 1.75 -17.78
N ALA A 90 -3.65 2.17 -18.90
CA ALA A 90 -3.26 1.30 -20.00
C ALA A 90 -1.86 0.70 -19.76
N ILE A 91 -1.47 -0.22 -20.65
CA ILE A 91 -0.11 -0.77 -20.67
C ILE A 91 0.90 0.38 -20.70
N ALA A 92 1.95 0.30 -19.89
CA ALA A 92 2.96 1.33 -19.64
C ALA A 92 2.51 2.54 -18.78
N GLY A 93 1.42 2.43 -18.00
CA GLY A 93 1.07 3.45 -17.00
C GLY A 93 0.51 4.74 -17.60
N LEU A 94 -0.02 4.67 -18.82
CA LEU A 94 -0.63 5.80 -19.51
C LEU A 94 -2.13 5.86 -19.20
N SER A 95 -2.65 7.06 -18.98
CA SER A 95 -4.09 7.30 -18.78
C SER A 95 -4.51 8.64 -19.36
N THR A 96 -5.76 8.74 -19.82
CA THR A 96 -6.35 10.01 -20.26
C THR A 96 -6.77 10.90 -19.08
N ALA A 97 -6.72 10.37 -17.85
CA ALA A 97 -6.96 11.16 -16.66
C ALA A 97 -5.78 12.11 -16.38
N THR A 98 -6.12 13.33 -15.99
CA THR A 98 -5.22 14.31 -15.37
C THR A 98 -5.94 14.91 -14.17
N SER A 99 -5.18 15.32 -13.15
CA SER A 99 -5.68 15.88 -11.88
C SER A 99 -6.89 15.12 -11.32
N THR A 100 -6.69 13.86 -10.92
CA THR A 100 -7.77 12.96 -10.46
C THR A 100 -7.36 12.17 -9.24
N ASP A 101 -8.22 12.14 -8.23
CA ASP A 101 -8.07 11.32 -7.04
C ASP A 101 -8.71 9.95 -7.25
N PHE A 102 -7.94 8.88 -7.08
CA PHE A 102 -8.43 7.52 -7.14
C PHE A 102 -8.32 6.84 -5.77
N PRO A 103 -9.38 6.16 -5.30
CA PRO A 103 -9.27 5.33 -4.11
C PRO A 103 -8.45 4.08 -4.45
N VAL A 104 -7.40 3.83 -3.68
CA VAL A 104 -6.57 2.64 -3.79
C VAL A 104 -6.67 1.87 -2.49
N LYS A 105 -6.85 0.55 -2.60
CA LYS A 105 -6.89 -0.35 -1.44
C LYS A 105 -5.88 -1.46 -1.64
N ILE A 106 -5.07 -1.71 -0.62
CA ILE A 106 -4.17 -2.86 -0.60
C ILE A 106 -4.49 -3.75 0.61
N GLN A 107 -4.34 -5.06 0.43
CA GLN A 107 -4.43 -6.02 1.52
C GLN A 107 -3.03 -6.31 2.03
N MET A 108 -2.81 -6.16 3.34
CA MET A 108 -1.55 -6.57 3.97
C MET A 108 -1.23 -8.04 3.67
N PRO A 109 0.05 -8.39 3.42
CA PRO A 109 0.46 -9.79 3.24
C PRO A 109 0.02 -10.66 4.41
N ALA A 110 -0.46 -11.87 4.12
CA ALA A 110 -0.93 -12.80 5.15
C ALA A 110 0.21 -13.13 6.14
N GLY A 111 -0.08 -13.05 7.43
CA GLY A 111 0.93 -13.29 8.47
C GLY A 111 1.84 -12.10 8.78
N MET A 112 1.77 -11.00 8.01
CA MET A 112 2.59 -9.82 8.28
C MET A 112 2.11 -9.08 9.53
N VAL A 113 3.06 -8.78 10.41
CA VAL A 113 2.86 -7.97 11.61
C VAL A 113 3.71 -6.71 11.49
N CYS A 114 3.14 -5.55 11.80
CA CYS A 114 3.92 -4.32 11.93
C CYS A 114 4.71 -4.34 13.24
N SER A 115 6.03 -4.42 13.12
CA SER A 115 6.98 -4.44 14.23
C SER A 115 8.05 -3.35 14.14
N ALA A 116 8.07 -2.55 13.06
CA ALA A 116 9.01 -1.45 12.97
C ALA A 116 8.69 -0.37 14.01
N THR A 117 9.74 0.31 14.45
CA THR A 117 9.65 1.55 15.23
C THR A 117 10.22 2.69 14.39
N VAL A 118 9.41 3.70 14.09
CA VAL A 118 9.82 4.84 13.27
C VAL A 118 9.54 6.12 14.04
N ALA A 119 10.56 6.96 14.23
CA ALA A 119 10.45 8.22 14.98
C ALA A 119 9.77 8.07 16.37
N GLY A 120 10.06 6.97 17.08
CA GLY A 120 9.49 6.66 18.39
C GLY A 120 8.08 6.05 18.37
N VAL A 121 7.47 5.89 17.20
CA VAL A 121 6.16 5.25 17.02
C VAL A 121 6.37 3.76 16.76
N ASN A 122 5.78 2.92 17.61
CA ASN A 122 5.77 1.46 17.46
C ASN A 122 4.68 1.00 16.47
N ASN A 123 4.69 -0.29 16.12
CA ASN A 123 3.63 -0.91 15.31
C ASN A 123 3.53 -0.31 13.90
N VAL A 124 4.66 0.09 13.33
CA VAL A 124 4.72 0.72 12.01
C VAL A 124 5.01 -0.31 10.92
N CYS A 125 4.30 -0.20 9.82
CA CYS A 125 4.66 -0.78 8.53
C CYS A 125 4.83 0.34 7.51
N VAL A 126 5.54 0.05 6.42
CA VAL A 126 5.64 0.95 5.27
C VAL A 126 5.09 0.22 4.04
N ALA A 127 4.05 0.79 3.41
CA ALA A 127 3.59 0.34 2.11
C ALA A 127 4.31 1.14 1.02
N LYS A 128 4.58 0.48 -0.10
CA LYS A 128 5.06 1.09 -1.34
C LYS A 128 4.12 0.69 -2.46
N LEU A 129 3.70 1.66 -3.25
CA LEU A 129 2.94 1.46 -4.48
C LEU A 129 3.72 2.01 -5.65
N GLN A 130 3.75 1.27 -6.76
CA GLN A 130 4.41 1.72 -7.98
C GLN A 130 3.77 1.10 -9.22
N ASN A 131 3.83 1.80 -10.34
CA ASN A 131 3.48 1.25 -11.65
C ASN A 131 4.73 0.74 -12.40
N SER A 132 4.52 0.29 -13.65
CA SER A 132 5.58 -0.15 -14.57
C SER A 132 5.71 0.78 -15.78
N ALA A 133 5.60 2.10 -15.59
CA ALA A 133 5.73 3.04 -16.68
C ALA A 133 7.15 3.11 -17.25
N LEU A 134 7.25 3.40 -18.55
CA LEU A 134 8.51 3.38 -19.29
C LEU A 134 9.48 4.49 -18.84
N ALA A 135 8.95 5.65 -18.47
CA ALA A 135 9.73 6.78 -17.96
C ALA A 135 10.23 6.57 -16.51
N GLY A 136 9.79 5.50 -15.85
CA GLY A 136 10.18 5.12 -14.50
C GLY A 136 8.97 4.62 -13.70
N PRO A 137 9.18 3.76 -12.69
CA PRO A 137 8.09 3.36 -11.81
C PRO A 137 7.65 4.56 -10.97
N PHE A 138 6.50 5.13 -11.30
CA PHE A 138 5.88 6.19 -10.52
C PHE A 138 5.04 5.60 -9.39
N GLY A 139 4.96 6.33 -8.29
CA GLY A 139 4.15 5.94 -7.15
C GLY A 139 4.57 6.65 -5.88
N GLY A 140 4.43 5.98 -4.74
CA GLY A 140 4.74 6.56 -3.44
C GLY A 140 4.79 5.52 -2.34
N SER A 141 5.19 5.98 -1.15
CA SER A 141 5.20 5.17 0.06
C SER A 141 4.38 5.83 1.16
N VAL A 142 3.88 5.01 2.08
CA VAL A 142 3.10 5.46 3.23
C VAL A 142 3.49 4.66 4.46
N ALA A 143 3.79 5.36 5.55
CA ALA A 143 3.92 4.75 6.88
C ALA A 143 2.54 4.67 7.53
N PHE A 144 2.22 3.51 8.08
CA PHE A 144 0.93 3.23 8.70
C PHE A 144 1.08 2.28 9.89
N THR A 145 0.05 2.21 10.72
CA THR A 145 -0.02 1.24 11.81
C THR A 145 -1.04 0.14 11.52
N GLN A 146 -0.83 -1.03 12.12
CA GLN A 146 -1.75 -2.15 12.00
C GLN A 146 -2.76 -2.15 13.14
N SER A 147 -4.04 -2.31 12.83
CA SER A 147 -5.06 -2.44 13.87
C SER A 147 -4.80 -3.67 14.74
N SER A 148 -5.24 -3.61 16.01
CA SER A 148 -5.06 -4.72 16.94
C SER A 148 -5.71 -6.02 16.44
N ALA A 149 -6.87 -5.92 15.76
CA ALA A 149 -7.56 -7.06 15.16
C ALA A 149 -6.77 -7.64 13.96
N ALA A 150 -6.23 -6.79 13.08
CA ALA A 150 -5.41 -7.25 11.97
C ALA A 150 -4.13 -7.96 12.44
N LYS A 151 -3.48 -7.41 13.47
CA LYS A 151 -2.31 -8.03 14.09
C LYS A 151 -2.62 -9.40 14.67
N LYS A 152 -3.74 -9.55 15.38
CA LYS A 152 -4.20 -10.85 15.90
C LYS A 152 -4.38 -11.89 14.79
N ARG A 153 -5.04 -11.53 13.69
CA ARG A 153 -5.23 -12.46 12.55
C ARG A 153 -3.92 -12.84 11.87
N ALA A 154 -2.99 -11.90 11.72
CA ALA A 154 -1.66 -12.19 11.17
C ALA A 154 -0.89 -13.18 12.06
N VAL A 155 -0.92 -12.98 13.38
CA VAL A 155 -0.29 -13.90 14.34
C VAL A 155 -0.93 -15.29 14.29
N GLU A 156 -2.27 -15.36 14.24
CA GLU A 156 -2.99 -16.63 14.13
C GLU A 156 -2.66 -17.37 12.83
N PHE A 157 -2.59 -16.66 11.70
CA PHE A 157 -2.16 -17.21 10.43
C PHE A 157 -0.78 -17.86 10.54
N ASN A 158 0.18 -17.18 11.17
CA ASN A 158 1.53 -17.71 11.37
C ASN A 158 1.55 -18.96 12.26
N PHE A 159 0.75 -18.99 13.33
CA PHE A 159 0.63 -20.18 14.18
C PHE A 159 0.05 -21.37 13.41
N ARG A 160 -1.00 -21.15 12.62
CA ARG A 160 -1.62 -22.19 11.78
C ARG A 160 -0.63 -22.70 10.73
N ALA A 161 0.08 -21.82 10.04
CA ALA A 161 1.08 -22.17 9.03
C ALA A 161 2.23 -23.00 9.64
N ARG A 162 2.75 -22.62 10.82
CA ARG A 162 3.78 -23.38 11.54
C ARG A 162 3.29 -24.76 11.98
N ARG A 163 2.07 -24.85 12.51
CA ARG A 163 1.46 -26.13 12.92
C ARG A 163 1.32 -27.07 11.73
N PHE A 164 0.83 -26.56 10.60
CA PHE A 164 0.70 -27.33 9.37
C PHE A 164 2.05 -27.82 8.85
N ALA A 165 3.05 -26.93 8.79
CA ALA A 165 4.39 -27.29 8.36
C ALA A 165 5.05 -28.35 9.24
N ARG A 166 4.74 -28.37 10.55
CA ARG A 166 5.19 -29.43 11.45
C ARG A 166 4.48 -30.76 11.18
N ALA A 167 3.17 -30.74 11.02
CA ALA A 167 2.39 -31.95 10.75
C ALA A 167 2.75 -32.65 9.43
N LEU A 168 3.31 -31.93 8.45
CA LEU A 168 3.79 -32.52 7.20
C LEU A 168 5.20 -33.15 7.30
N ARG A 169 5.91 -32.93 8.41
CA ARG A 169 7.26 -33.48 8.63
C ARG A 169 7.24 -34.78 9.45
N ASP A 170 6.09 -35.11 10.02
CA ASP A 170 5.82 -36.33 10.79
C ASP A 170 5.10 -37.35 9.89
#